data_AF-B6JNT2-F1
#
_entry.id   AF-B6JNT2-F1
#
_cell.length_a   1.000
_cell.length_b   1.000
_cell.length_c   1.000
_cell.angle_alpha   90.00
_cell.angle_beta   90.00
_cell.angle_gamma   90.00
#
_symmetry.space_group_name_H-M   'P 1'
#
loop_
_entity.id
_entity.type
_entity.pdbx_description
1 polymer ?
#
loop_
_entity_poly.entity_id
_entity_poly.type
_entity_poly.pdbx_seq_one_letter_code
_entity_poly.pdbx_strand_id
1 'polypeptide(L)' 'MSENIKKNIKAFKVDLDSRENQSILKPSTRCSNNQVHQINEAAKKIYELIKKAKHSNDDIILNHNEIN' A
#
# COMPACT_ATOMS: atom_id res chain seq x y z
N MET A 1 9.28 26.26 38.99
CA MET A 1 8.86 24.87 38.66
C MET A 1 8.90 24.06 39.96
N SER A 2 7.78 23.52 40.43
CA SER A 2 7.80 22.75 41.70
C SER A 2 8.47 21.38 41.49
N GLU A 3 9.15 20.86 42.51
CA GLU A 3 9.85 19.57 42.45
C GLU A 3 8.90 18.41 42.07
N ASN A 4 7.63 18.50 42.47
CA ASN A 4 6.60 17.52 42.12
C ASN A 4 6.32 17.49 40.61
N ILE A 5 6.28 18.65 39.94
CA ILE A 5 6.08 18.74 38.49
C ILE A 5 7.31 18.17 37.76
N LYS A 6 8.52 18.47 38.25
CA LYS A 6 9.78 17.99 37.68
C LYS A 6 9.92 16.46 37.78
N LYS A 7 9.52 15.88 38.92
CA LYS A 7 9.52 14.42 39.15
C LYS A 7 8.51 13.71 38.24
N ASN A 8 7.33 14.28 38.06
CA ASN A 8 6.33 13.74 37.13
C ASN A 8 6.83 13.77 35.68
N ILE A 9 7.38 14.88 35.19
CA ILE A 9 7.92 14.95 33.81
C ILE A 9 9.01 13.91 33.54
N LYS A 10 9.85 13.62 34.54
CA LYS A 10 10.88 12.57 34.44
C LYS A 10 10.28 11.16 34.34
N ALA A 11 9.16 10.91 35.02
CA ALA A 11 8.45 9.63 34.98
C ALA A 11 7.66 9.41 33.67
N PHE A 12 7.23 10.49 33.00
CA PHE A 12 6.54 10.43 31.71
C PHE A 12 7.47 10.54 30.49
N LYS A 13 8.79 10.50 30.68
CA LYS A 13 9.75 10.54 29.58
C LYS A 13 9.72 9.19 28.83
N VAL A 14 8.98 9.16 27.73
CA VAL A 14 8.94 8.02 26.82
C VAL A 14 10.27 7.93 26.07
N ASP A 15 10.96 6.79 26.19
CA ASP A 15 12.18 6.49 25.42
C ASP A 15 11.82 6.04 24.01
N LEU A 16 11.68 7.00 23.09
CA LEU A 16 11.34 6.74 21.70
C LEU A 16 12.45 5.98 20.93
N ASP A 17 13.67 5.89 21.48
CA ASP A 17 14.80 5.20 20.85
C ASP A 17 14.89 3.73 21.25
N SER A 18 14.18 3.32 22.30
CA SER A 18 14.11 1.92 22.71
C SER A 18 13.56 1.03 21.59
N ARG A 19 14.14 -0.16 21.43
CA ARG A 19 13.76 -1.13 20.38
C ARG A 19 12.27 -1.49 20.42
N GLU A 20 11.69 -1.51 21.62
CA GLU A 20 10.27 -1.78 21.87
C GLU A 20 9.40 -0.64 21.31
N ASN A 21 9.74 0.62 21.58
CA ASN A 21 9.00 1.78 21.08
C ASN A 21 9.24 2.07 19.59
N GLN A 22 10.41 1.71 19.07
CA GLN A 22 10.72 1.78 17.64
C GLN A 22 9.82 0.87 16.79
N SER A 23 9.31 -0.23 17.36
CA SER A 23 8.36 -1.09 16.65
C SER A 23 7.02 -0.38 16.39
N ILE A 24 6.60 0.51 17.30
CA ILE A 24 5.38 1.34 17.19
C ILE A 24 5.59 2.47 16.16
N LEU A 25 6.82 2.94 15.99
CA LEU A 25 7.20 3.98 15.02
C LEU A 25 7.42 3.44 13.59
N LYS A 26 7.41 2.13 13.39
CA LYS A 26 7.55 1.55 12.05
C LYS A 26 6.28 1.83 11.25
N PRO A 27 6.39 2.39 10.02
CA PRO A 27 5.26 2.51 9.13
C PRO A 27 4.62 1.12 8.92
N SER A 28 3.38 0.95 9.37
CA SER A 28 2.62 -0.31 9.22
C SER A 28 2.31 -0.65 7.76
N THR A 29 2.65 0.24 6.84
CA THR A 29 2.39 0.12 5.42
C THR A 29 3.72 -0.04 4.70
N ARG A 30 4.14 -1.29 4.54
CA ARG A 30 4.96 -1.65 3.39
C ARG A 30 4.11 -1.29 2.16
N CYS A 31 4.36 -0.12 1.55
CA CYS A 31 3.67 0.26 0.32
C CYS A 31 3.84 -0.91 -0.65
N SER A 32 2.75 -1.64 -0.89
CA SER A 32 2.79 -2.82 -1.72
C SER A 32 2.96 -2.38 -3.16
N ASN A 33 4.21 -2.29 -3.61
CA ASN A 33 4.59 -1.97 -4.99
C ASN A 33 4.00 -2.95 -6.04
N ASN A 34 3.33 -4.01 -5.58
CA ASN A 34 2.62 -4.97 -6.42
C ASN A 34 1.39 -4.36 -7.10
N GLN A 35 0.80 -3.28 -6.57
CA GLN A 35 -0.36 -2.63 -7.18
C GLN A 35 0.01 -1.96 -8.52
N VAL A 36 1.16 -1.29 -8.59
CA VAL A 36 1.61 -0.61 -9.83
C VAL A 36 1.87 -1.61 -10.94
N HIS A 37 2.47 -2.77 -10.63
CA HIS A 37 2.69 -3.83 -11.59
C HIS A 37 1.36 -4.44 -12.09
N GLN A 38 0.42 -4.73 -11.18
CA GLN A 38 -0.90 -5.27 -11.53
C GLN A 38 -1.70 -4.30 -12.42
N ILE A 39 -1.69 -3.00 -12.10
CA ILE A 39 -2.37 -1.97 -12.89
C ILE A 39 -1.77 -1.88 -14.29
N ASN A 40 -0.44 -1.91 -14.42
CA ASN A 40 0.23 -1.86 -15.72
C ASN A 40 -0.09 -3.08 -16.60
N GLU A 41 -0.13 -4.27 -16.03
CA GLU A 41 -0.49 -5.49 -16.76
C GLU A 41 -1.97 -5.50 -17.16
N ALA A 42 -2.88 -5.04 -16.29
CA ALA A 42 -4.29 -4.88 -16.62
C ALA A 42 -4.50 -3.88 -17.76
N ALA A 43 -3.82 -2.72 -17.71
CA ALA A 43 -3.90 -1.70 -18.76
C ALA A 43 -3.41 -2.21 -20.12
N LYS A 44 -2.31 -2.98 -20.16
CA LYS A 44 -1.81 -3.61 -21.40
C LYS A 44 -2.82 -4.60 -21.98
N LYS A 45 -3.42 -5.47 -21.16
CA LYS A 45 -4.44 -6.43 -21.60
C LYS A 45 -5.64 -5.73 -22.21
N ILE A 46 -6.14 -4.66 -21.58
CA ILE A 46 -7.24 -3.85 -22.10
C ILE A 46 -6.87 -3.21 -23.45
N TYR A 47 -5.68 -2.64 -23.57
CA TYR A 47 -5.21 -2.03 -24.82
C TYR A 47 -5.15 -3.03 -25.98
N GLU A 48 -4.60 -4.22 -25.76
CA GLU A 48 -4.54 -5.28 -26.78
C GLU A 48 -5.93 -5.78 -27.18
N LEU A 49 -6.86 -5.88 -26.23
CA LEU A 49 -8.26 -6.23 -26.52
C LEU A 49 -8.95 -5.17 -27.38
N ILE A 50 -8.82 -3.88 -27.04
CA ILE A 50 -9.38 -2.78 -27.83
C ILE A 50 -8.79 -2.76 -29.24
N LYS A 51 -7.48 -3.00 -29.37
CA LYS A 51 -6.80 -3.07 -30.67
C LYS A 51 -7.30 -4.24 -31.51
N LYS A 52 -7.45 -5.44 -30.92
CA LYS A 52 -8.07 -6.59 -31.59
C LYS A 52 -9.52 -6.32 -31.99
N ALA A 53 -10.31 -5.66 -31.13
CA ALA A 53 -11.69 -5.27 -31.41
C ALA A 53 -11.80 -4.33 -32.60
N LYS A 54 -10.91 -3.33 -32.66
CA LYS A 54 -10.89 -2.35 -33.74
C LYS A 54 -10.52 -2.97 -35.09
N HIS A 55 -9.84 -4.11 -35.07
CA HIS A 55 -9.38 -4.82 -36.28
C HIS A 55 -10.20 -6.08 -36.60
N SER A 56 -11.15 -6.48 -35.75
CA SER A 56 -11.97 -7.68 -35.89
C SER A 56 -13.42 -7.34 -35.56
N ASN A 57 -14.33 -7.47 -36.53
CA ASN A 57 -15.77 -7.26 -36.32
C ASN A 57 -16.42 -8.35 -35.45
N ASP A 58 -15.64 -9.28 -34.91
CA ASP A 58 -16.13 -10.43 -34.15
C ASP A 58 -16.16 -10.12 -32.65
N ASP A 59 -17.35 -10.31 -32.08
CA ASP A 59 -17.71 -10.09 -30.69
C ASP A 59 -16.66 -10.61 -29.70
N ILE A 60 -15.92 -9.68 -29.08
CA ILE A 60 -14.98 -10.01 -28.01
C ILE A 60 -15.80 -10.31 -26.75
N ILE A 61 -16.11 -11.59 -26.57
CA ILE A 61 -16.68 -12.10 -25.32
C ILE A 61 -15.59 -12.03 -24.25
N LEU A 62 -15.76 -11.08 -23.32
CA LEU A 62 -14.90 -10.91 -22.15
C LEU A 62 -15.18 -12.03 -21.14
N ASN A 63 -14.44 -13.14 -21.22
CA ASN A 63 -14.46 -14.14 -20.17
C ASN A 63 -13.84 -13.55 -18.89
N HIS A 64 -14.67 -13.39 -17.85
CA HIS A 64 -14.35 -12.81 -16.55
C HIS A 64 -13.56 -13.77 -15.62
N ASN A 65 -12.94 -14.82 -16.17
CA ASN A 65 -12.56 -16.01 -15.39
C ASN A 65 -11.09 -16.09 -14.94
N GLU A 66 -10.32 -15.01 -14.99
CA GLU A 66 -8.93 -15.02 -14.47
C GLU A 66 -8.57 -13.71 -13.74
N ILE A 67 -9.50 -13.17 -12.96
CA ILE A 67 -9.14 -12.25 -11.88
C ILE A 67 -9.16 -13.08 -10.60
N ASN A 68 -8.05 -13.76 -10.31
CA ASN A 68 -7.77 -14.43 -9.03
C ASN A 68 -6.37 -14.03 -8.57
#